data_AF-A0A395JKS1-F1
#
_entry.id   AF-A0A395JKS1-F1
#
_cell.length_a   1.000
_cell.length_b   1.000
_cell.length_c   1.000
_cell.angle_alpha   90.00
_cell.angle_beta   90.00
_cell.angle_gamma   90.00
#
_symmetry.space_group_name_H-M   'P 1'
#
loop_
_entity.id
_entity.type
_entity.pdbx_description
1 polymer ?
#
loop_
_entity_poly.entity_id
_entity_poly.type
_entity_poly.pdbx_seq_one_letter_code
_entity_poly.pdbx_strand_id
1 'polypeptide(L)'
;MGTRRATTTGACFFGSVSLHEQSTPRASENERPSRRATISNKTQKRNDQPTTKTKIETKTKITPAQQAGKKQKMNTQLLTDVITCLPKGKTHYRYFKGAYAPRLLSILLPEQASVHQLKQTRFKRLLEHPTVKPIVANCGNGVLDANQLNNVWQDPSQPFLLTVSRWGGERDRSWFQTSRHGENLVLQLNLPVEHQRQYQAHIDDSGNETLNGADSCHPVQLPKDNPNFRETLAWSRIDIDFDTNEALIEEVQSDGARYLMWWEKRYKRCRCERCQQRLKYIDWMQRYREIWAEALLCATIEFIQNELGVERIFMHTARSGWQVKNMDRDWHAPRSLYSDLPKKFAFKQTWAAPEFLLATKCYQRLIRKQPDIDFYQLSLDELRQTIRRPEERSDAGSRHANVGGASCHAV
;
A
#
# COMPACT_ATOMS: atom_id res chain seq x y z
N MET A 1 -21.36 -9.62 54.22
CA MET A 1 -20.03 -9.59 53.58
C MET A 1 -20.21 -9.48 52.08
N GLY A 2 -20.09 -8.27 51.54
CA GLY A 2 -20.28 -8.00 50.10
C GLY A 2 -18.93 -7.77 49.43
N THR A 3 -18.61 -8.55 48.40
CA THR A 3 -17.39 -8.42 47.60
C THR A 3 -17.67 -7.56 46.37
N ARG A 4 -16.98 -6.42 46.29
CA ARG A 4 -17.01 -5.48 45.16
C ARG A 4 -16.27 -6.06 43.97
N ARG A 5 -16.88 -6.03 42.78
CA ARG A 5 -16.21 -6.19 41.49
C ARG A 5 -15.62 -4.85 41.06
N ALA A 6 -14.31 -4.81 40.82
CA ALA A 6 -13.66 -3.70 40.15
C ALA A 6 -13.73 -3.91 38.64
N THR A 7 -14.37 -2.97 37.95
CA THR A 7 -14.33 -2.84 36.49
C THR A 7 -13.12 -2.00 36.10
N THR A 8 -12.12 -2.64 35.49
CA THR A 8 -10.94 -1.94 34.95
C THR A 8 -11.27 -1.43 33.55
N THR A 9 -11.60 -0.15 33.42
CA THR A 9 -11.60 0.59 32.15
C THR A 9 -10.16 0.89 31.75
N GLY A 10 -9.60 0.13 30.81
CA GLY A 10 -8.31 0.42 30.20
C GLY A 10 -8.45 1.49 29.12
N ALA A 11 -8.06 2.73 29.44
CA ALA A 11 -7.82 3.78 28.46
C ALA A 11 -6.40 3.61 27.89
N CYS A 12 -6.29 3.41 26.58
CA CYS A 12 -5.01 3.30 25.89
C CYS A 12 -4.29 4.67 25.87
N PHE A 13 -3.28 4.83 26.72
CA PHE A 13 -2.33 5.94 26.66
C PHE A 13 -1.08 5.49 25.90
N PHE A 14 -0.86 6.04 24.70
CA PHE A 14 0.47 6.08 24.10
C PHE A 14 0.78 7.53 23.76
N GLY A 15 1.81 8.08 24.42
CA GLY A 15 2.29 9.43 24.18
C GLY A 15 2.92 9.57 22.80
N SER A 16 2.41 10.50 22.00
CA SER A 16 3.03 10.96 20.77
C SER A 16 4.31 11.72 21.09
N VAL A 17 5.47 11.17 20.74
CA VAL A 17 6.74 11.90 20.77
C VAL A 17 6.97 12.47 19.37
N SER A 18 6.53 13.71 19.17
CA SER A 18 6.97 14.54 18.03
C SER A 18 8.47 14.80 18.12
N LEU A 19 9.24 14.29 17.17
CA LEU A 19 10.65 14.65 17.02
C LEU A 19 10.72 15.90 16.13
N HIS A 20 11.01 17.05 16.76
CA HIS A 20 11.54 18.23 16.09
C HIS A 20 13.00 17.97 15.70
N GLU A 21 13.34 18.21 14.43
CA GLU A 21 14.71 18.38 13.97
C GLU A 21 15.30 19.66 14.58
N GLN A 22 16.45 19.54 15.26
CA GLN A 22 17.26 20.70 15.64
C GLN A 22 18.70 20.52 15.15
N SER A 23 19.02 21.37 14.17
CA SER A 23 20.22 22.19 13.98
C SER A 23 21.51 21.86 14.77
N THR A 24 22.59 21.78 14.00
CA THR A 24 24.02 21.75 14.36
C THR A 24 24.49 22.93 15.24
N PRO A 25 25.56 22.75 16.04
CA PRO A 25 26.01 23.75 17.02
C PRO A 25 26.88 24.87 16.43
N ARG A 26 26.75 26.07 17.01
CA ARG A 26 27.60 27.26 16.81
C ARG A 26 28.87 27.18 17.68
N ALA A 27 29.98 27.64 17.10
CA ALA A 27 31.18 28.08 17.82
C ALA A 27 31.04 29.54 18.29
N SER A 28 31.89 29.88 19.24
CA SER A 28 31.86 30.94 20.26
C SER A 28 32.40 32.32 19.85
N GLU A 29 32.20 33.28 20.78
CA GLU A 29 32.95 34.53 21.02
C GLU A 29 32.65 35.73 20.09
N ASN A 30 32.67 37.00 20.53
CA ASN A 30 32.54 37.70 21.81
C ASN A 30 32.25 39.18 21.44
N GLU A 31 31.87 40.01 22.42
CA GLU A 31 31.84 41.49 22.41
C GLU A 31 30.62 42.27 21.87
N ARG A 32 30.05 43.06 22.79
CA ARG A 32 29.20 44.26 22.62
C ARG A 32 30.14 45.49 22.79
N PRO A 33 29.89 46.68 22.20
CA PRO A 33 28.73 47.51 22.63
C PRO A 33 28.12 48.53 21.63
N SER A 34 26.87 48.90 21.95
CA SER A 34 26.23 50.24 21.87
C SER A 34 26.31 51.07 20.56
N ARG A 35 25.14 51.34 19.95
CA ARG A 35 24.54 52.70 19.82
C ARG A 35 23.25 52.70 18.99
N ARG A 36 22.34 53.62 19.36
CA ARG A 36 21.10 54.03 18.67
C ARG A 36 21.34 54.42 17.20
N ALA A 37 20.40 54.06 16.32
CA ALA A 37 19.85 54.97 15.31
C ALA A 37 18.53 54.43 14.73
N THR A 38 17.52 55.29 14.76
CA THR A 38 16.24 55.30 14.05
C THR A 38 16.44 55.29 12.53
N ILE A 39 15.49 54.74 11.76
CA ILE A 39 15.05 55.11 10.37
C ILE A 39 14.17 53.94 9.87
N SER A 40 12.85 54.12 9.83
CA SER A 40 12.03 54.52 8.67
C SER A 40 11.51 53.33 7.85
N ASN A 41 10.20 53.16 7.93
CA ASN A 41 9.38 52.27 7.11
C ASN A 41 9.49 52.64 5.63
N LYS A 42 9.82 51.67 4.78
CA LYS A 42 9.47 51.70 3.36
C LYS A 42 8.71 50.44 2.98
N THR A 43 7.43 50.67 2.74
CA THR A 43 6.43 49.86 2.07
C THR A 43 6.98 49.30 0.76
N GLN A 44 6.94 47.99 0.57
CA GLN A 44 7.21 47.36 -0.71
C GLN A 44 6.01 46.51 -1.14
N LYS A 45 5.27 47.07 -2.10
CA LYS A 45 4.21 46.43 -2.87
C LYS A 45 4.74 45.11 -3.46
N ARG A 46 4.04 44.00 -3.22
CA ARG A 46 4.20 42.78 -4.01
C ARG A 46 2.98 42.61 -4.91
N ASN A 47 3.29 42.39 -6.17
CA ASN A 47 2.39 42.26 -7.30
C ASN A 47 1.46 41.06 -7.17
N ASP A 48 0.19 41.33 -7.44
CA ASP A 48 -0.83 40.33 -7.75
C ASP A 48 -0.54 39.67 -9.10
N GLN A 49 -0.58 38.33 -9.13
CA GLN A 49 -0.81 37.56 -10.36
C GLN A 49 -2.14 36.81 -10.22
N PRO A 50 -3.08 36.97 -11.17
CA PRO A 50 -4.33 36.22 -11.14
C PRO A 50 -4.11 34.82 -11.73
N THR A 51 -4.16 33.79 -10.89
CA THR A 51 -4.29 32.40 -11.37
C THR A 51 -5.76 32.12 -11.70
N THR A 52 -6.06 32.02 -13.00
CA THR A 52 -7.33 31.55 -13.54
C THR A 52 -7.57 30.09 -13.14
N LYS A 53 -8.49 29.86 -12.21
CA LYS A 53 -9.02 28.53 -11.89
C LYS A 53 -10.10 28.16 -12.91
N THR A 54 -9.74 27.36 -13.91
CA THR A 54 -10.71 26.76 -14.83
C THR A 54 -11.49 25.67 -14.09
N LYS A 55 -12.76 25.95 -13.78
CA LYS A 55 -13.70 25.02 -13.17
C LYS A 55 -14.14 24.01 -14.22
N ILE A 56 -13.53 22.82 -14.22
CA ILE A 56 -13.99 21.70 -15.05
C ILE A 56 -15.20 21.09 -14.33
N GLU A 57 -16.40 21.43 -14.80
CA GLU A 57 -17.65 20.76 -14.41
C GLU A 57 -17.82 19.47 -15.22
N THR A 58 -17.29 18.36 -14.73
CA THR A 58 -17.69 17.03 -15.20
C THR A 58 -19.02 16.64 -14.55
N LYS A 59 -20.13 16.93 -15.24
CA LYS A 59 -21.44 16.37 -14.92
C LYS A 59 -21.48 14.91 -15.37
N THR A 60 -21.01 13.99 -14.53
CA THR A 60 -21.25 12.55 -14.73
C THR A 60 -22.73 12.28 -14.44
N LYS A 61 -23.50 11.97 -15.49
CA LYS A 61 -24.89 11.51 -15.36
C LYS A 61 -24.89 10.14 -14.68
N ILE A 62 -25.36 10.09 -13.45
CA ILE A 62 -25.63 8.86 -12.72
C ILE A 62 -26.93 8.26 -13.26
N THR A 63 -26.90 7.00 -13.70
CA THR A 63 -28.04 6.25 -14.22
C THR A 63 -29.05 5.88 -13.11
N PRO A 64 -30.35 5.76 -13.42
CA PRO A 64 -31.42 5.54 -12.42
C PRO A 64 -31.39 4.21 -11.64
N ALA A 65 -30.45 3.31 -11.89
CA ALA A 65 -30.35 2.02 -11.19
C ALA A 65 -29.80 2.12 -9.74
N GLN A 66 -29.41 3.31 -9.28
CA GLN A 66 -28.82 3.53 -7.94
C GLN A 66 -29.84 3.92 -6.83
N GLN A 67 -31.14 3.77 -7.06
CA GLN A 67 -32.18 4.10 -6.08
C GLN A 67 -32.65 2.89 -5.26
N ALA A 68 -31.76 2.33 -4.44
CA ALA A 68 -32.12 1.60 -3.23
C ALA A 68 -30.95 1.71 -2.24
N GLY A 69 -30.90 2.82 -1.49
CA GLY A 69 -29.79 3.14 -0.59
C GLY A 69 -29.73 2.27 0.67
N LYS A 70 -29.44 0.97 0.52
CA LYS A 70 -28.89 0.12 1.58
C LYS A 70 -27.46 0.61 1.89
N LYS A 71 -27.05 0.55 3.16
CA LYS A 71 -25.65 0.79 3.55
C LYS A 71 -24.80 -0.29 2.85
N GLN A 72 -24.11 0.06 1.76
CA GLN A 72 -23.13 -0.83 1.14
C GLN A 72 -21.94 -0.95 2.10
N LYS A 73 -21.91 -2.09 2.79
CA LYS A 73 -20.85 -2.52 3.70
C LYS A 73 -20.11 -3.67 3.03
N MET A 74 -18.84 -3.87 3.33
CA MET A 74 -18.14 -5.06 2.84
C MET A 74 -18.87 -6.32 3.34
N ASN A 75 -19.05 -7.31 2.46
CA ASN A 75 -19.77 -8.52 2.78
C ASN A 75 -18.88 -9.46 3.63
N THR A 76 -19.15 -9.57 4.92
CA THR A 76 -18.43 -10.47 5.85
C THR A 76 -18.45 -11.93 5.39
N GLN A 77 -19.52 -12.38 4.72
CA GLN A 77 -19.58 -13.73 4.18
C GLN A 77 -18.56 -13.90 3.04
N LEU A 78 -18.52 -12.94 2.12
CA LEU A 78 -17.53 -12.94 1.03
C LEU A 78 -16.08 -13.01 1.55
N LEU A 79 -15.74 -12.24 2.58
CA LEU A 79 -14.41 -12.31 3.21
C LEU A 79 -14.14 -13.69 3.80
N THR A 80 -15.14 -14.28 4.46
CA THR A 80 -15.04 -15.62 5.03
C THR A 80 -14.80 -16.67 3.95
N ASP A 81 -15.51 -16.55 2.82
CA ASP A 81 -15.39 -17.45 1.68
C ASP A 81 -13.99 -17.35 1.06
N VAL A 82 -13.52 -16.12 0.80
CA VAL A 82 -12.15 -15.87 0.30
C VAL A 82 -11.11 -16.51 1.23
N ILE A 83 -11.16 -16.21 2.54
CA ILE A 83 -10.19 -16.76 3.51
C ILE A 83 -10.24 -18.28 3.57
N THR A 84 -11.43 -18.88 3.44
CA THR A 84 -11.61 -20.33 3.52
C THR A 84 -11.04 -21.05 2.30
N CYS A 85 -11.12 -20.42 1.12
CA CYS A 85 -10.56 -20.95 -0.13
C CYS A 85 -9.03 -20.85 -0.19
N LEU A 86 -8.43 -19.94 0.56
CA LEU A 86 -6.99 -19.69 0.49
C LEU A 86 -6.16 -20.74 1.25
N PRO A 87 -4.90 -20.97 0.84
CA PRO A 87 -3.98 -21.86 1.55
C PRO A 87 -3.80 -21.42 3.01
N LYS A 88 -4.16 -22.28 3.96
CA LYS A 88 -4.18 -22.00 5.41
C LYS A 88 -2.78 -21.90 6.03
N GLY A 89 -2.04 -20.84 5.71
CA GLY A 89 -0.70 -20.55 6.25
C GLY A 89 0.40 -21.45 5.71
N LYS A 90 0.34 -21.77 4.40
CA LYS A 90 1.34 -22.57 3.69
C LYS A 90 2.00 -21.84 2.53
N THR A 91 1.64 -20.57 2.29
CA THR A 91 2.17 -19.81 1.18
C THR A 91 3.55 -19.25 1.53
N HIS A 92 4.58 -20.02 1.18
CA HIS A 92 5.96 -19.57 1.29
C HIS A 92 6.22 -18.45 0.29
N TYR A 93 6.75 -17.35 0.79
CA TYR A 93 7.04 -16.18 -0.01
C TYR A 93 8.49 -15.80 0.18
N ARG A 94 9.27 -15.82 -0.90
CA ARG A 94 10.66 -15.37 -0.85
C ARG A 94 10.80 -14.07 -1.59
N TYR A 95 11.60 -13.16 -1.03
CA TYR A 95 11.79 -11.82 -1.60
C TYR A 95 13.24 -11.38 -1.45
N PHE A 96 13.82 -10.84 -2.51
CA PHE A 96 15.10 -10.13 -2.48
C PHE A 96 14.87 -8.65 -2.83
N LYS A 97 15.78 -7.78 -2.42
CA LYS A 97 15.64 -6.33 -2.61
C LYS A 97 15.48 -5.99 -4.10
N GLY A 98 14.45 -5.21 -4.44
CA GLY A 98 14.16 -4.89 -5.85
C GLY A 98 13.50 -6.00 -6.68
N ALA A 99 13.07 -7.12 -6.06
CA ALA A 99 12.31 -8.17 -6.75
C ALA A 99 10.93 -7.68 -7.24
N TYR A 100 10.41 -6.58 -6.68
CA TYR A 100 9.15 -6.00 -7.11
C TYR A 100 9.12 -5.63 -8.60
N ALA A 101 10.25 -5.18 -9.16
CA ALA A 101 10.30 -4.67 -10.53
C ALA A 101 10.06 -5.79 -11.58
N PRO A 102 10.80 -6.91 -11.58
CA PRO A 102 10.52 -8.01 -12.51
C PRO A 102 9.15 -8.65 -12.27
N ARG A 103 8.72 -8.79 -11.00
CA ARG A 103 7.40 -9.37 -10.66
C ARG A 103 6.23 -8.50 -11.11
N LEU A 104 6.31 -7.20 -10.87
CA LEU A 104 5.27 -6.29 -11.34
C LEU A 104 5.20 -6.28 -12.87
N LEU A 105 6.35 -6.30 -13.56
CA LEU A 105 6.36 -6.44 -15.01
C LEU A 105 5.74 -7.77 -15.46
N SER A 106 6.03 -8.90 -14.82
CA SER A 106 5.46 -10.19 -15.23
C SER A 106 3.94 -10.25 -15.06
N ILE A 107 3.39 -9.56 -14.05
CA ILE A 107 1.93 -9.39 -13.88
C ILE A 107 1.33 -8.53 -15.00
N LEU A 108 2.02 -7.44 -15.36
CA LEU A 108 1.51 -6.45 -16.31
C LEU A 108 1.59 -6.92 -17.77
N LEU A 109 2.54 -7.79 -18.07
CA LEU A 109 2.69 -8.33 -19.41
C LEU A 109 1.53 -9.29 -19.74
N PRO A 110 1.11 -9.35 -21.02
CA PRO A 110 0.55 -10.60 -21.54
C PRO A 110 1.69 -11.66 -21.55
N GLU A 111 1.72 -12.63 -22.44
CA GLU A 111 2.85 -13.58 -22.44
C GLU A 111 4.18 -12.91 -22.83
N GLN A 112 4.13 -12.01 -23.81
CA GLN A 112 5.30 -11.30 -24.35
C GLN A 112 4.93 -9.86 -24.75
N ALA A 113 5.88 -8.93 -24.64
CA ALA A 113 5.70 -7.58 -25.18
C ALA A 113 6.98 -7.01 -25.76
N SER A 114 6.84 -6.09 -26.73
CA SER A 114 7.97 -5.34 -27.25
C SER A 114 8.54 -4.41 -26.18
N VAL A 115 9.85 -4.48 -25.95
CA VAL A 115 10.59 -3.55 -25.09
C VAL A 115 10.38 -2.11 -25.54
N HIS A 116 10.31 -1.88 -26.86
CA HIS A 116 10.06 -0.56 -27.42
C HIS A 116 8.69 -0.02 -26.99
N GLN A 117 7.63 -0.83 -27.08
CA GLN A 117 6.29 -0.43 -26.64
C GLN A 117 6.25 -0.15 -25.13
N LEU A 118 6.86 -1.02 -24.32
CA LEU A 118 6.93 -0.84 -22.87
C LEU A 118 7.63 0.47 -22.48
N LYS A 119 8.68 0.88 -23.20
CA LYS A 119 9.37 2.18 -22.98
C LYS A 119 8.48 3.39 -23.21
N GLN A 120 7.41 3.27 -24.00
CA GLN A 120 6.44 4.34 -24.24
C GLN A 120 5.36 4.43 -23.15
N THR A 121 5.34 3.49 -22.21
CA THR A 121 4.35 3.43 -21.14
C THR A 121 4.90 4.06 -19.84
N ARG A 122 4.04 4.23 -18.83
CA ARG A 122 4.48 4.65 -17.49
C ARG A 122 5.41 3.64 -16.81
N PHE A 123 5.42 2.39 -17.27
CA PHE A 123 6.21 1.30 -16.70
C PHE A 123 7.67 1.29 -17.17
N LYS A 124 8.10 2.24 -18.01
CA LYS A 124 9.49 2.34 -18.49
C LYS A 124 10.54 2.32 -17.36
N ARG A 125 10.20 2.91 -16.20
CA ARG A 125 11.09 2.96 -15.03
C ARG A 125 11.37 1.57 -14.44
N LEU A 126 10.46 0.61 -14.62
CA LEU A 126 10.68 -0.77 -14.20
C LEU A 126 11.72 -1.45 -15.11
N LEU A 127 11.77 -1.11 -16.40
CA LEU A 127 12.78 -1.62 -17.34
C LEU A 127 14.19 -1.11 -17.02
N GLU A 128 14.28 0.10 -16.49
CA GLU A 128 15.54 0.74 -16.09
C GLU A 128 16.04 0.24 -14.73
N HIS A 129 15.22 -0.53 -14.00
CA HIS A 129 15.56 -1.02 -12.67
C HIS A 129 16.77 -1.98 -12.72
N PRO A 130 17.73 -1.92 -11.77
CA PRO A 130 18.95 -2.73 -11.82
C PRO A 130 18.73 -4.24 -11.94
N THR A 131 17.61 -4.77 -11.41
CA THR A 131 17.27 -6.20 -11.52
C THR A 131 16.67 -6.58 -12.87
N VAL A 132 16.11 -5.63 -13.62
CA VAL A 132 15.43 -5.86 -14.91
C VAL A 132 16.34 -5.51 -16.10
N LYS A 133 17.18 -4.48 -15.95
CA LYS A 133 18.06 -3.99 -17.01
C LYS A 133 18.93 -5.09 -17.65
N PRO A 134 19.54 -6.04 -16.91
CA PRO A 134 20.29 -7.14 -17.51
C PRO A 134 19.41 -8.08 -18.35
N ILE A 135 18.15 -8.30 -17.95
CA ILE A 135 17.20 -9.15 -18.69
C ILE A 135 16.88 -8.50 -20.03
N VAL A 136 16.54 -7.20 -20.01
CA VAL A 136 16.22 -6.43 -21.20
C VAL A 136 17.42 -6.36 -22.16
N ALA A 137 18.64 -6.27 -21.64
CA ALA A 137 19.85 -6.28 -22.47
C ALA A 137 20.06 -7.62 -23.20
N ASN A 138 19.57 -8.72 -22.64
CA ASN A 138 19.65 -10.05 -23.25
C ASN A 138 18.47 -10.37 -24.18
N CYS A 139 17.49 -9.46 -24.31
CA CYS A 139 16.39 -9.58 -25.28
C CYS A 139 16.87 -9.20 -26.69
N GLY A 140 17.65 -10.07 -27.35
CA GLY A 140 18.25 -9.81 -28.66
C GLY A 140 17.24 -9.55 -29.79
N ASN A 141 16.00 -9.98 -29.64
CA ASN A 141 14.89 -9.72 -30.57
C ASN A 141 14.03 -8.50 -30.17
N GLY A 142 14.38 -7.79 -29.10
CA GLY A 142 13.62 -6.65 -28.58
C GLY A 142 12.28 -7.01 -27.93
N VAL A 143 12.04 -8.28 -27.61
CA VAL A 143 10.83 -8.79 -26.95
C VAL A 143 11.17 -9.28 -25.56
N LEU A 144 10.37 -8.88 -24.57
CA LEU A 144 10.46 -9.31 -23.18
C LEU A 144 9.34 -10.32 -22.90
N ASP A 145 9.72 -11.48 -22.36
CA ASP A 145 8.80 -12.57 -21.99
C ASP A 145 8.59 -12.58 -20.47
N ALA A 146 7.35 -12.79 -20.03
CA ALA A 146 7.00 -12.93 -18.61
C ALA A 146 7.79 -14.05 -17.91
N ASN A 147 8.09 -15.15 -18.61
CA ASN A 147 8.90 -16.26 -18.08
C ASN A 147 10.34 -15.84 -17.77
N GLN A 148 10.93 -14.95 -18.57
CA GLN A 148 12.28 -14.42 -18.29
C GLN A 148 12.30 -13.63 -16.98
N LEU A 149 11.22 -12.93 -16.66
CA LEU A 149 11.06 -12.14 -15.44
C LEU A 149 10.75 -13.02 -14.22
N ASN A 150 9.92 -14.05 -14.38
CA ASN A 150 9.55 -14.98 -13.30
C ASN A 150 10.73 -15.83 -12.80
N ASN A 151 11.72 -16.08 -13.66
CA ASN A 151 12.91 -16.84 -13.31
C ASN A 151 14.02 -16.00 -12.66
N VAL A 152 13.78 -14.71 -12.41
CA VAL A 152 14.79 -13.84 -11.79
C VAL A 152 14.93 -14.19 -10.31
N TRP A 153 16.14 -14.60 -9.95
CA TRP A 153 16.52 -14.92 -8.59
C TRP A 153 17.83 -14.24 -8.22
N GLN A 154 17.92 -13.69 -7.02
CA GLN A 154 19.15 -13.12 -6.47
C GLN A 154 19.28 -13.45 -5.00
N ASP A 155 20.52 -13.69 -4.57
CA ASP A 155 20.87 -13.82 -3.16
C ASP A 155 21.52 -12.52 -2.64
N PRO A 156 21.29 -12.17 -1.36
CA PRO A 156 20.49 -12.89 -0.39
C PRO A 156 18.97 -12.66 -0.58
N SER A 157 18.20 -13.74 -0.60
CA SER A 157 16.73 -13.70 -0.51
C SER A 157 16.26 -13.96 0.92
N GLN A 158 15.20 -13.27 1.33
CA GLN A 158 14.58 -13.45 2.63
C GLN A 158 13.29 -14.27 2.51
N PRO A 159 13.12 -15.34 3.31
CA PRO A 159 11.90 -16.10 3.35
C PRO A 159 10.88 -15.45 4.29
N PHE A 160 9.61 -15.56 3.91
CA PHE A 160 8.42 -15.14 4.64
C PHE A 160 7.34 -16.21 4.51
N LEU A 161 6.35 -16.12 5.40
CA LEU A 161 5.11 -16.87 5.30
C LEU A 161 3.95 -15.89 5.13
N LEU A 162 3.18 -16.03 4.06
CA LEU A 162 1.97 -15.25 3.87
C LEU A 162 0.79 -15.94 4.55
N THR A 163 0.03 -15.16 5.32
CA THR A 163 -1.27 -15.55 5.85
C THR A 163 -2.28 -14.48 5.55
N VAL A 164 -3.55 -14.87 5.54
CA VAL A 164 -4.66 -13.95 5.31
C VAL A 164 -5.60 -13.99 6.51
N SER A 165 -6.01 -12.82 6.96
CA SER A 165 -6.93 -12.63 8.07
C SER A 165 -7.92 -11.50 7.76
N ARG A 166 -8.60 -10.98 8.78
CA ARG A 166 -9.60 -9.92 8.65
C ARG A 166 -9.38 -8.85 9.71
N TRP A 167 -9.79 -7.63 9.39
CA TRP A 167 -9.76 -6.51 10.33
C TRP A 167 -10.99 -5.64 10.18
N GLY A 168 -11.62 -5.28 11.29
CA GLY A 168 -12.79 -4.41 11.31
C GLY A 168 -13.93 -5.02 12.11
N GLY A 169 -15.14 -4.57 11.82
CA GLY A 169 -16.34 -5.06 12.47
C GLY A 169 -17.52 -4.10 12.33
N GLU A 170 -18.56 -4.34 13.13
CA GLU A 170 -19.80 -3.56 13.06
C GLU A 170 -19.73 -2.20 13.78
N ARG A 171 -18.68 -1.96 14.58
CA ARG A 171 -18.47 -0.68 15.27
C ARG A 171 -18.13 0.44 14.28
N ASP A 172 -18.05 1.65 14.81
CA ASP A 172 -17.77 2.83 14.00
C ASP A 172 -16.42 2.74 13.27
N ARG A 173 -16.39 3.26 12.05
CA ARG A 173 -15.23 3.24 11.15
C ARG A 173 -14.01 3.94 11.74
N SER A 174 -14.23 4.96 12.56
CA SER A 174 -13.18 5.70 13.25
C SER A 174 -12.36 4.80 14.16
N TRP A 175 -13.00 3.86 14.85
CA TRP A 175 -12.36 2.91 15.75
C TRP A 175 -11.46 1.92 15.01
N PHE A 176 -11.97 1.35 13.91
CA PHE A 176 -11.21 0.39 13.09
C PHE A 176 -10.33 1.05 12.03
N GLN A 177 -10.41 2.37 11.90
CA GLN A 177 -9.72 3.20 10.91
C GLN A 177 -9.92 2.65 9.49
N THR A 178 -11.18 2.40 9.09
CA THR A 178 -11.52 1.85 7.75
C THR A 178 -12.22 2.87 6.85
N SER A 179 -12.01 2.74 5.54
CA SER A 179 -12.56 3.63 4.52
C SER A 179 -14.03 3.37 4.18
N ARG A 180 -14.54 2.16 4.46
CA ARG A 180 -15.97 1.85 4.50
C ARG A 180 -16.34 1.01 5.73
N HIS A 181 -17.62 0.93 6.06
CA HIS A 181 -18.08 0.10 7.18
C HIS A 181 -17.93 -1.39 6.84
N GLY A 182 -17.62 -2.20 7.86
CA GLY A 182 -17.44 -3.64 7.75
C GLY A 182 -16.03 -4.05 8.12
N GLU A 183 -15.52 -5.04 7.41
CA GLU A 183 -14.20 -5.62 7.60
C GLU A 183 -13.38 -5.43 6.32
N ASN A 184 -12.06 -5.42 6.43
CA ASN A 184 -11.11 -5.55 5.34
C ASN A 184 -10.49 -6.94 5.37
N LEU A 185 -10.01 -7.38 4.21
CA LEU A 185 -9.07 -8.48 4.13
C LEU A 185 -7.70 -8.00 4.60
N VAL A 186 -6.93 -8.85 5.29
CA VAL A 186 -5.58 -8.51 5.74
C VAL A 186 -4.60 -9.53 5.21
N LEU A 187 -3.64 -9.08 4.40
CA LEU A 187 -2.48 -9.89 4.05
C LEU A 187 -1.37 -9.63 5.08
N GLN A 188 -0.87 -10.70 5.69
CA GLN A 188 0.18 -10.65 6.71
C GLN A 188 1.47 -11.25 6.15
N LEU A 189 2.57 -10.53 6.31
CA LEU A 189 3.92 -10.95 5.97
C LEU A 189 4.62 -11.42 7.25
N ASN A 190 4.63 -12.72 7.48
CA ASN A 190 5.15 -13.31 8.72
C ASN A 190 6.58 -13.80 8.58
N LEU A 191 7.30 -13.76 9.69
CA LEU A 191 8.71 -14.13 9.78
C LEU A 191 8.89 -15.67 9.74
N PRO A 192 10.06 -16.16 9.26
CA PRO A 192 10.32 -17.59 9.17
C PRO A 192 10.57 -18.22 10.55
N VAL A 193 10.61 -19.56 10.61
CA VAL A 193 10.98 -20.30 11.85
C VAL A 193 12.31 -19.85 12.42
N GLU A 194 13.27 -19.52 11.56
CA GLU A 194 14.60 -19.07 11.98
C GLU A 194 14.53 -17.80 12.83
N HIS A 195 13.58 -16.90 12.57
CA HIS A 195 13.36 -15.74 13.43
C HIS A 195 13.03 -16.13 14.86
N GLN A 196 12.18 -17.15 15.07
CA GLN A 196 11.81 -17.58 16.42
C GLN A 196 13.03 -18.06 17.22
N ARG A 197 13.94 -18.79 16.56
CA ARG A 197 15.19 -19.25 17.18
C ARG A 197 16.08 -18.08 17.59
N GLN A 198 16.25 -17.11 16.68
CA GLN A 198 17.06 -15.92 16.94
C GLN A 198 16.43 -15.04 18.02
N TYR A 199 15.10 -14.95 18.04
CA TYR A 199 14.35 -14.26 19.07
C TYR A 199 14.60 -14.86 20.45
N GLN A 200 14.44 -16.18 20.58
CA GLN A 200 14.67 -16.92 21.83
C GLN A 200 16.12 -16.83 22.29
N ALA A 201 17.08 -16.90 21.37
CA ALA A 201 18.51 -16.82 21.70
C ALA A 201 18.96 -15.43 22.22
N HIS A 202 18.18 -14.37 21.97
CA HIS A 202 18.66 -12.99 22.17
C HIS A 202 17.74 -12.04 22.94
N ILE A 203 16.41 -12.20 22.89
CA ILE A 203 15.47 -11.22 23.45
C ILE A 203 14.93 -11.65 24.82
N ASP A 204 14.28 -12.82 24.93
CA ASP A 204 13.82 -13.34 26.24
C ASP A 204 13.22 -14.76 26.22
N ASP A 205 13.31 -15.42 27.39
CA ASP A 205 12.56 -16.61 27.83
C ASP A 205 11.24 -16.25 28.57
N SER A 206 11.05 -14.97 28.95
CA SER A 206 9.93 -14.54 29.83
C SER A 206 8.67 -14.02 29.12
N GLY A 207 8.64 -13.96 27.78
CA GLY A 207 7.42 -13.69 27.00
C GLY A 207 6.84 -12.26 27.03
N ASN A 208 7.45 -11.32 27.75
CA ASN A 208 6.89 -9.96 27.93
C ASN A 208 7.28 -8.93 26.86
N GLU A 209 8.32 -9.19 26.07
CA GLU A 209 8.64 -8.40 24.89
C GLU A 209 8.13 -9.19 23.69
N THR A 210 7.32 -8.57 22.81
CA THR A 210 6.89 -9.15 21.53
C THR A 210 7.11 -8.12 20.44
N LEU A 211 7.39 -8.58 19.21
CA LEU A 211 7.61 -7.68 18.06
C LEU A 211 6.36 -6.89 17.68
N ASN A 212 5.18 -7.36 18.05
CA ASN A 212 3.90 -6.82 17.58
C ASN A 212 3.09 -6.12 18.68
N GLY A 213 3.63 -6.03 19.91
CA GLY A 213 2.83 -5.70 21.08
C GLY A 213 1.86 -6.83 21.40
N ALA A 214 1.60 -7.11 22.67
CA ALA A 214 0.70 -8.20 23.06
C ALA A 214 -0.80 -7.89 22.84
N ASP A 215 -1.12 -6.78 22.16
CA ASP A 215 -2.46 -6.20 22.14
C ASP A 215 -3.21 -6.47 20.83
N SER A 216 -4.51 -6.78 20.96
CA SER A 216 -5.44 -7.05 19.85
C SER A 216 -5.85 -5.81 19.05
N CYS A 217 -5.07 -4.74 19.09
CA CYS A 217 -5.35 -3.46 18.42
C CYS A 217 -4.71 -3.35 17.03
N HIS A 218 -4.01 -4.40 16.58
CA HIS A 218 -3.42 -4.49 15.25
C HIS A 218 -3.77 -5.83 14.58
N PRO A 219 -3.85 -5.89 13.24
CA PRO A 219 -4.21 -7.09 12.50
C PRO A 219 -3.02 -8.04 12.32
N VAL A 220 -2.36 -8.39 13.43
CA VAL A 220 -1.24 -9.34 13.50
C VAL A 220 -1.74 -10.73 13.80
N GLN A 221 -0.95 -11.74 13.44
CA GLN A 221 -1.24 -13.11 13.85
C GLN A 221 -1.10 -13.23 15.37
N LEU A 222 -2.00 -13.96 16.03
CA LEU A 222 -1.88 -14.27 17.45
C LEU A 222 -1.59 -15.76 17.66
N PRO A 223 -0.77 -16.15 18.67
CA PRO A 223 -0.43 -17.55 18.92
C PRO A 223 -1.64 -18.48 19.07
N LYS A 224 -2.67 -18.01 19.76
CA LYS A 224 -3.91 -18.76 20.01
C LYS A 224 -4.71 -19.08 18.73
N ASP A 225 -4.50 -18.32 17.67
CA ASP A 225 -5.31 -18.42 16.45
C ASP A 225 -4.68 -19.37 15.42
N ASN A 226 -3.45 -19.85 15.62
CA ASN A 226 -2.78 -20.70 14.65
C ASN A 226 -1.68 -21.58 15.25
N PRO A 227 -1.75 -22.92 15.13
CA PRO A 227 -0.69 -23.82 15.60
C PRO A 227 0.65 -23.63 14.86
N ASN A 228 0.61 -23.08 13.64
CA ASN A 228 1.78 -22.69 12.86
C ASN A 228 2.15 -21.21 13.05
N PHE A 229 1.88 -20.66 14.24
CA PHE A 229 2.13 -19.25 14.57
C PHE A 229 3.52 -18.78 14.12
N ARG A 230 3.53 -17.64 13.42
CA ARG A 230 4.73 -16.88 13.09
C ARG A 230 4.46 -15.43 13.43
N GLU A 231 5.45 -14.76 14.00
CA GLU A 231 5.35 -13.32 14.27
C GLU A 231 5.17 -12.56 12.95
N THR A 232 4.15 -11.72 12.88
CA THR A 232 3.89 -10.85 11.73
C THR A 232 4.95 -9.75 11.70
N LEU A 233 5.70 -9.59 10.61
CA LEU A 233 6.59 -8.43 10.46
C LEU A 233 5.79 -7.20 10.02
N ALA A 234 4.91 -7.40 9.04
CA ALA A 234 4.17 -6.35 8.37
C ALA A 234 2.82 -6.88 7.86
N TRP A 235 1.89 -5.99 7.62
CA TRP A 235 0.56 -6.34 7.10
C TRP A 235 0.00 -5.26 6.18
N SER A 236 -0.88 -5.67 5.27
CA SER A 236 -1.64 -4.77 4.41
C SER A 236 -3.13 -5.01 4.57
N ARG A 237 -3.89 -3.92 4.71
CA ARG A 237 -5.37 -3.94 4.74
C ARG A 237 -5.89 -3.66 3.33
N ILE A 238 -6.75 -4.55 2.85
CA ILE A 238 -7.27 -4.54 1.49
C ILE A 238 -8.80 -4.53 1.55
N ASP A 239 -9.39 -3.51 0.93
CA ASP A 239 -10.82 -3.41 0.73
C ASP A 239 -11.15 -3.78 -0.72
N ILE A 240 -12.00 -4.78 -0.94
CA ILE A 240 -12.17 -5.42 -2.26
C ILE A 240 -13.63 -5.33 -2.69
N ASP A 241 -13.84 -5.08 -3.97
CA ASP A 241 -15.14 -5.09 -4.62
C ASP A 241 -15.04 -5.82 -5.97
N PHE A 242 -15.58 -7.04 -6.03
CA PHE A 242 -15.54 -7.85 -7.24
C PHE A 242 -16.49 -7.32 -8.32
N ASP A 243 -17.58 -6.65 -7.95
CA ASP A 243 -18.55 -6.11 -8.89
C ASP A 243 -17.93 -5.00 -9.74
N THR A 244 -17.12 -4.13 -9.13
CA THR A 244 -16.39 -3.08 -9.86
C THR A 244 -15.00 -3.52 -10.31
N ASN A 245 -14.56 -4.75 -10.00
CA ASN A 245 -13.19 -5.24 -10.25
C ASN A 245 -12.14 -4.27 -9.69
N GLU A 246 -12.35 -3.81 -8.45
CA GLU A 246 -11.48 -2.86 -7.75
C GLU A 246 -11.02 -3.39 -6.40
N ALA A 247 -9.80 -3.04 -6.04
CA ALA A 247 -9.28 -3.18 -4.68
C ALA A 247 -8.71 -1.84 -4.22
N LEU A 248 -8.85 -1.54 -2.94
CA LEU A 248 -8.19 -0.42 -2.27
C LEU A 248 -7.25 -0.98 -1.20
N ILE A 249 -5.96 -0.78 -1.41
CA ILE A 249 -4.94 -0.94 -0.38
C ILE A 249 -5.11 0.22 0.59
N GLU A 250 -5.84 -0.04 1.67
CA GLU A 250 -6.16 0.96 2.68
C GLU A 250 -4.93 1.35 3.48
N GLU A 251 -4.05 0.39 3.77
CA GLU A 251 -2.87 0.57 4.59
C GLU A 251 -1.81 -0.49 4.31
N VAL A 252 -0.55 -0.06 4.43
CA VAL A 252 0.65 -0.89 4.48
C VAL A 252 1.41 -0.47 5.74
N GLN A 253 1.66 -1.40 6.66
CA GLN A 253 2.26 -1.08 7.96
C GLN A 253 3.18 -2.20 8.45
N SER A 254 4.16 -1.84 9.28
CA SER A 254 5.01 -2.78 10.01
C SER A 254 5.17 -2.33 11.45
N ASP A 255 4.48 -3.02 12.36
CA ASP A 255 4.66 -2.82 13.79
C ASP A 255 6.02 -3.35 14.22
N GLY A 256 6.42 -4.53 13.75
CA GLY A 256 7.75 -5.11 13.99
C GLY A 256 8.91 -4.18 13.64
N ALA A 257 8.92 -3.56 12.45
CA ALA A 257 9.97 -2.61 12.08
C ALA A 257 10.00 -1.37 13.00
N ARG A 258 8.83 -0.89 13.44
CA ARG A 258 8.72 0.24 14.37
C ARG A 258 9.25 -0.12 15.75
N TYR A 259 8.88 -1.28 16.28
CA TYR A 259 9.37 -1.76 17.57
C TYR A 259 10.87 -2.00 17.55
N LEU A 260 11.42 -2.59 16.48
CA LEU A 260 12.86 -2.76 16.31
C LEU A 260 13.62 -1.43 16.40
N MET A 261 13.10 -0.36 15.77
CA MET A 261 13.70 0.98 15.87
C MET A 261 13.68 1.53 17.29
N TRP A 262 12.55 1.34 17.99
CA TRP A 262 12.42 1.78 19.37
C TRP A 262 13.34 0.98 20.30
N TRP A 263 13.41 -0.34 20.14
CA TRP A 263 14.32 -1.24 20.86
C TRP A 263 15.78 -0.86 20.61
N GLU A 264 16.16 -0.60 19.37
CA GLU A 264 17.53 -0.20 19.03
C GLU A 264 17.94 1.06 19.79
N LYS A 265 17.09 2.09 19.77
CA LYS A 265 17.33 3.34 20.51
C LYS A 265 17.38 3.11 22.03
N ARG A 266 16.52 2.23 22.56
CA ARG A 266 16.48 1.89 23.99
C ARG A 266 17.75 1.16 24.40
N TYR A 267 18.16 0.12 23.68
CA TYR A 267 19.28 -0.74 24.06
C TYR A 267 20.64 -0.09 23.82
N LYS A 268 20.79 0.79 22.81
CA LYS A 268 22.02 1.58 22.62
C LYS A 268 22.35 2.50 23.80
N ARG A 269 21.38 2.83 24.65
CA ARG A 269 21.59 3.66 25.86
C ARG A 269 22.16 2.88 27.04
N CYS A 270 22.16 1.55 26.98
CA CYS A 270 22.65 0.69 28.05
C CYS A 270 23.85 -0.14 27.54
N ARG A 271 24.86 -0.34 28.39
CA ARG A 271 26.07 -1.11 28.03
C ARG A 271 26.11 -2.51 28.64
N CYS A 272 25.06 -2.95 29.33
CA CYS A 272 25.05 -4.29 29.93
C CYS A 272 25.00 -5.38 28.84
N GLU A 273 25.47 -6.57 29.19
CA GLU A 273 25.54 -7.72 28.29
C GLU A 273 24.17 -8.08 27.68
N ARG A 274 23.09 -8.05 28.47
CA ARG A 274 21.72 -8.27 27.99
C ARG A 274 21.36 -7.32 26.85
N CYS A 275 21.67 -6.02 26.98
CA CYS A 275 21.37 -5.06 25.92
C CYS A 275 22.24 -5.29 24.67
N GLN A 276 23.49 -5.70 24.82
CA GLN A 276 24.35 -6.07 23.69
C GLN A 276 23.82 -7.31 22.96
N GLN A 277 23.35 -8.31 23.69
CA GLN A 277 22.73 -9.52 23.12
C GLN A 277 21.49 -9.17 22.29
N ARG A 278 20.63 -8.29 22.80
CA ARG A 278 19.45 -7.81 22.07
C ARG A 278 19.80 -6.98 20.83
N LEU A 279 20.89 -6.21 20.89
CA LEU A 279 21.39 -5.48 19.72
C LEU A 279 21.86 -6.43 18.60
N LYS A 280 22.44 -7.60 18.92
CA LYS A 280 22.77 -8.62 17.90
C LYS A 280 21.54 -9.12 17.17
N TYR A 281 20.44 -9.34 17.87
CA TYR A 281 19.17 -9.72 17.25
C TYR A 281 18.60 -8.61 16.35
N ILE A 282 18.67 -7.37 16.80
CA ILE A 282 18.23 -6.22 15.99
C ILE A 282 19.07 -6.09 14.72
N ASP A 283 20.39 -6.31 14.84
CA ASP A 283 21.30 -6.34 13.69
C ASP A 283 20.93 -7.45 12.70
N TRP A 284 20.68 -8.67 13.20
CA TRP A 284 20.18 -9.78 12.39
C TRP A 284 18.86 -9.45 11.67
N MET A 285 17.96 -8.72 12.34
CA MET A 285 16.68 -8.28 11.77
C MET A 285 16.80 -7.20 10.69
N GLN A 286 17.95 -6.53 10.53
CA GLN A 286 18.09 -5.45 9.54
C GLN A 286 17.77 -5.92 8.13
N ARG A 287 18.15 -7.14 7.78
CA ARG A 287 17.86 -7.75 6.46
C ARG A 287 16.37 -7.80 6.10
N TYR A 288 15.49 -7.92 7.10
CA TYR A 288 14.04 -7.86 6.92
C TYR A 288 13.53 -6.42 6.93
N ARG A 289 14.07 -5.60 7.84
CA ARG A 289 13.69 -4.19 7.98
C ARG A 289 13.98 -3.36 6.73
N GLU A 290 15.02 -3.69 5.98
CA GLU A 290 15.35 -2.97 4.75
C GLU A 290 14.38 -3.22 3.59
N ILE A 291 13.70 -4.37 3.58
CA ILE A 291 12.93 -4.83 2.41
C ILE A 291 11.44 -4.97 2.69
N TRP A 292 10.99 -4.93 3.95
CA TRP A 292 9.60 -5.28 4.30
C TRP A 292 8.55 -4.52 3.51
N ALA A 293 8.77 -3.22 3.26
CA ALA A 293 7.80 -2.36 2.60
C ALA A 293 7.62 -2.77 1.12
N GLU A 294 8.73 -3.04 0.44
CA GLU A 294 8.69 -3.51 -0.94
C GLU A 294 8.16 -4.96 -1.00
N ALA A 295 8.61 -5.83 -0.08
CA ALA A 295 8.19 -7.21 -0.01
C ALA A 295 6.67 -7.34 0.20
N LEU A 296 6.11 -6.57 1.13
CA LEU A 296 4.70 -6.59 1.47
C LEU A 296 3.84 -5.99 0.35
N LEU A 297 4.20 -4.83 -0.22
CA LEU A 297 3.40 -4.26 -1.30
C LEU A 297 3.46 -5.14 -2.55
N CYS A 298 4.61 -5.74 -2.87
CA CYS A 298 4.73 -6.72 -3.95
C CYS A 298 3.81 -7.93 -3.70
N ALA A 299 3.91 -8.54 -2.52
CA ALA A 299 3.06 -9.67 -2.14
C ALA A 299 1.57 -9.29 -2.19
N THR A 300 1.22 -8.06 -1.80
CA THR A 300 -0.16 -7.55 -1.82
C THR A 300 -0.69 -7.45 -3.24
N ILE A 301 0.08 -6.91 -4.18
CA ILE A 301 -0.33 -6.79 -5.59
C ILE A 301 -0.41 -8.18 -6.23
N GLU A 302 0.59 -9.04 -6.02
CA GLU A 302 0.58 -10.42 -6.48
C GLU A 302 -0.64 -11.18 -5.95
N PHE A 303 -0.97 -11.01 -4.68
CA PHE A 303 -2.15 -11.61 -4.06
C PHE A 303 -3.46 -11.09 -4.67
N ILE A 304 -3.60 -9.76 -4.80
CA ILE A 304 -4.81 -9.15 -5.39
C ILE A 304 -5.02 -9.63 -6.84
N GLN A 305 -3.97 -9.74 -7.63
CA GLN A 305 -4.11 -10.11 -9.04
C GLN A 305 -4.14 -11.63 -9.26
N ASN A 306 -3.25 -12.42 -8.65
CA ASN A 306 -3.17 -13.86 -8.93
C ASN A 306 -4.22 -14.66 -8.15
N GLU A 307 -4.54 -14.26 -6.91
CA GLU A 307 -5.47 -15.03 -6.06
C GLU A 307 -6.90 -14.47 -6.13
N LEU A 308 -7.06 -13.15 -6.24
CA LEU A 308 -8.38 -12.52 -6.29
C LEU A 308 -8.83 -12.14 -7.71
N GLY A 309 -7.92 -12.11 -8.69
CA GLY A 309 -8.25 -11.75 -10.07
C GLY A 309 -8.64 -10.28 -10.26
N VAL A 310 -8.26 -9.38 -9.34
CA VAL A 310 -8.65 -7.98 -9.38
C VAL A 310 -7.62 -7.12 -10.11
N GLU A 311 -8.07 -6.30 -11.07
CA GLU A 311 -7.17 -5.59 -12.00
C GLU A 311 -6.97 -4.10 -11.70
N ARG A 312 -7.93 -3.44 -11.04
CA ARG A 312 -7.85 -2.01 -10.70
C ARG A 312 -7.52 -1.85 -9.22
N ILE A 313 -6.26 -1.50 -8.93
CA ILE A 313 -5.76 -1.36 -7.57
C ILE A 313 -5.58 0.11 -7.23
N PHE A 314 -6.30 0.56 -6.21
CA PHE A 314 -6.14 1.86 -5.60
C PHE A 314 -5.32 1.76 -4.31
N MET A 315 -4.68 2.85 -3.93
CA MET A 315 -4.04 3.00 -2.63
C MET A 315 -4.25 4.42 -2.14
N HIS A 316 -4.48 4.60 -0.84
CA HIS A 316 -4.54 5.94 -0.28
C HIS A 316 -3.22 6.70 -0.47
N THR A 317 -3.31 8.00 -0.70
CA THR A 317 -2.18 8.89 -0.41
C THR A 317 -2.05 9.04 1.10
N ALA A 318 -0.90 9.52 1.57
CA ALA A 318 -0.75 9.86 2.98
C ALA A 318 -1.88 10.80 3.44
N ARG A 319 -2.31 11.70 2.55
CA ARG A 319 -3.35 12.70 2.81
C ARG A 319 -4.74 12.07 2.86
N SER A 320 -5.13 11.37 1.81
CA SER A 320 -6.48 10.81 1.74
C SER A 320 -6.72 9.73 2.79
N GLY A 321 -5.68 8.99 3.20
CA GLY A 321 -5.79 8.00 4.27
C GLY A 321 -6.35 8.58 5.55
N TRP A 322 -5.74 9.65 6.09
CA TRP A 322 -6.24 10.27 7.34
C TRP A 322 -7.56 11.03 7.15
N GLN A 323 -7.78 11.65 5.97
CA GLN A 323 -9.03 12.35 5.67
C GLN A 323 -10.22 11.39 5.63
N VAL A 324 -10.08 10.26 4.94
CA VAL A 324 -11.15 9.28 4.74
C VAL A 324 -11.42 8.47 6.01
N LYS A 325 -10.38 8.17 6.78
CA LYS A 325 -10.47 7.41 8.04
C LYS A 325 -10.75 8.29 9.25
N ASN A 326 -10.80 9.62 9.08
CA ASN A 326 -11.00 10.60 10.15
C ASN A 326 -10.02 10.40 11.31
N MET A 327 -8.73 10.26 10.98
CA MET A 327 -7.66 10.01 11.95
C MET A 327 -7.10 11.32 12.51
N ASP A 328 -6.77 11.34 13.79
CA ASP A 328 -6.03 12.46 14.37
C ASP A 328 -4.58 12.47 13.91
N ARG A 329 -3.96 13.65 14.00
CA ARG A 329 -2.60 13.92 13.54
C ARG A 329 -1.55 12.97 14.11
N ASP A 330 -1.73 12.55 15.36
CA ASP A 330 -0.79 11.68 16.07
C ASP A 330 -0.81 10.23 15.54
N TRP A 331 -1.84 9.86 14.79
CA TRP A 331 -2.01 8.54 14.19
C TRP A 331 -1.65 8.52 12.70
N HIS A 332 -1.15 9.64 12.15
CA HIS A 332 -0.81 9.70 10.74
C HIS A 332 0.33 8.73 10.40
N ALA A 333 0.13 7.95 9.34
CA ALA A 333 1.15 7.10 8.79
C ALA A 333 2.38 7.89 8.29
N PRO A 334 3.59 7.29 8.27
CA PRO A 334 4.79 7.94 7.76
C PRO A 334 4.61 8.37 6.29
N ARG A 335 4.80 9.67 6.01
CA ARG A 335 4.58 10.23 4.66
C ARG A 335 5.42 9.55 3.58
N SER A 336 6.68 9.25 3.86
CA SER A 336 7.62 8.63 2.91
C SER A 336 7.11 7.28 2.38
N LEU A 337 6.53 6.46 3.27
CA LEU A 337 5.96 5.16 2.90
C LEU A 337 4.83 5.33 1.87
N TYR A 338 4.01 6.37 2.01
CA TYR A 338 2.87 6.64 1.13
C TYR A 338 3.19 7.63 0.01
N SER A 339 4.42 8.12 -0.12
CA SER A 339 4.82 8.98 -1.24
C SER A 339 5.75 8.27 -2.21
N ASP A 340 6.68 7.45 -1.70
CA ASP A 340 7.77 6.92 -2.50
C ASP A 340 7.49 5.49 -2.93
N LEU A 341 6.93 4.68 -2.04
CA LEU A 341 6.61 3.29 -2.32
C LEU A 341 5.61 3.15 -3.49
N PRO A 342 4.47 3.87 -3.54
CA PRO A 342 3.54 3.72 -4.67
C PRO A 342 4.19 4.11 -6.01
N LYS A 343 5.05 5.14 -6.00
CA LYS A 343 5.78 5.59 -7.20
C LYS A 343 6.77 4.54 -7.69
N LYS A 344 7.47 3.83 -6.79
CA LYS A 344 8.34 2.69 -7.15
C LYS A 344 7.56 1.63 -7.91
N PHE A 345 6.33 1.36 -7.48
CA PHE A 345 5.41 0.38 -8.07
C PHE A 345 4.57 0.96 -9.24
N ALA A 346 5.01 2.07 -9.84
CA ALA A 346 4.36 2.69 -10.99
C ALA A 346 2.88 3.10 -10.79
N PHE A 347 2.42 3.23 -9.55
CA PHE A 347 1.13 3.84 -9.29
C PHE A 347 1.12 5.28 -9.79
N LYS A 348 0.00 5.68 -10.38
CA LYS A 348 -0.25 7.04 -10.85
C LYS A 348 -1.19 7.73 -9.87
N GLN A 349 -0.85 8.94 -9.45
CA GLN A 349 -1.76 9.74 -8.64
C GLN A 349 -3.00 10.14 -9.46
N THR A 350 -4.17 10.05 -8.85
CA THR A 350 -5.46 10.31 -9.49
C THR A 350 -6.44 10.94 -8.50
N TRP A 351 -7.39 11.69 -9.02
CA TRP A 351 -8.54 12.21 -8.26
C TRP A 351 -9.77 11.32 -8.40
N ALA A 352 -9.69 10.28 -9.24
CA ALA A 352 -10.72 9.26 -9.32
C ALA A 352 -10.68 8.41 -8.05
N ALA A 353 -11.81 8.36 -7.35
CA ALA A 353 -12.00 7.45 -6.23
C ALA A 353 -12.49 6.08 -6.75
N PRO A 354 -12.24 4.98 -6.01
CA PRO A 354 -12.86 3.70 -6.30
C PRO A 354 -14.39 3.84 -6.40
N GLU A 355 -14.99 3.20 -7.39
CA GLU A 355 -16.43 3.26 -7.66
C GLU A 355 -17.23 2.73 -6.45
N PHE A 356 -16.76 1.66 -5.82
CA PHE A 356 -17.43 1.11 -4.64
C PHE A 356 -17.41 2.06 -3.43
N LEU A 357 -16.43 2.96 -3.31
CA LEU A 357 -16.46 4.02 -2.28
C LEU A 357 -17.47 5.10 -2.65
N LEU A 358 -17.52 5.52 -3.92
CA LEU A 358 -18.48 6.52 -4.42
C LEU A 358 -19.93 6.07 -4.26
N ALA A 359 -20.19 4.76 -4.28
CA ALA A 359 -21.52 4.20 -4.00
C ALA A 359 -21.96 4.38 -2.54
N THR A 360 -21.05 4.67 -1.60
CA THR A 360 -21.39 4.84 -0.19
C THR A 360 -21.80 6.28 0.16
N LYS A 361 -22.97 6.43 0.81
CA LYS A 361 -23.48 7.75 1.25
C LYS A 361 -22.51 8.51 2.17
N CYS A 362 -21.76 7.80 3.01
CA CYS A 362 -20.81 8.42 3.93
C CYS A 362 -19.62 9.04 3.16
N TYR A 363 -19.05 8.32 2.20
CA TYR A 363 -17.99 8.85 1.36
C TYR A 363 -18.48 10.00 0.47
N GLN A 364 -19.68 9.90 -0.10
CA GLN A 364 -20.29 11.01 -0.85
C GLN A 364 -20.43 12.29 -0.02
N ARG A 365 -20.76 12.19 1.27
CA ARG A 365 -20.79 13.35 2.18
C ARG A 365 -19.40 13.89 2.47
N LEU A 366 -18.41 13.01 2.60
CA LEU A 366 -17.02 13.40 2.82
C LEU A 366 -16.46 14.20 1.64
N ILE A 367 -16.57 13.68 0.42
CA ILE A 367 -16.01 14.37 -0.78
C ILE A 367 -16.68 15.71 -1.06
N ARG A 368 -17.95 15.92 -0.65
CA ARG A 368 -18.60 17.24 -0.72
C ARG A 368 -17.96 18.26 0.20
N LYS A 369 -17.44 17.83 1.36
CA LYS A 369 -16.72 18.67 2.32
C LYS A 369 -15.24 18.80 1.99
N GLN A 370 -14.67 17.77 1.38
CA GLN A 370 -13.25 17.64 1.06
C GLN A 370 -13.11 17.21 -0.40
N PRO A 371 -13.26 18.13 -1.37
CA PRO A 371 -13.27 17.78 -2.79
C PRO A 371 -11.91 17.39 -3.35
N ASP A 372 -10.84 17.57 -2.55
CA ASP A 372 -9.45 17.31 -2.92
C ASP A 372 -8.89 16.04 -2.27
N ILE A 373 -9.70 14.98 -2.24
CA ILE A 373 -9.26 13.63 -1.88
C ILE A 373 -8.67 12.96 -3.13
N ASP A 374 -7.42 12.50 -3.02
CA ASP A 374 -6.68 11.84 -4.08
C ASP A 374 -6.27 10.41 -3.71
N PHE A 375 -5.92 9.63 -4.73
CA PHE A 375 -5.50 8.25 -4.61
C PHE A 375 -4.28 7.99 -5.50
N TYR A 376 -3.61 6.89 -5.24
CA TYR A 376 -2.75 6.23 -6.19
C TYR A 376 -3.55 5.14 -6.90
N GLN A 377 -3.35 4.98 -8.20
CA GLN A 377 -3.99 3.94 -9.02
C GLN A 377 -2.96 3.18 -9.85
N LEU A 378 -3.05 1.87 -9.77
CA LEU A 378 -2.38 0.90 -10.64
C LEU A 378 -3.47 0.13 -11.38
N SER A 379 -3.45 0.19 -12.70
CA SER A 379 -4.37 -0.56 -13.56
C SER A 379 -3.52 -1.58 -14.31
N LEU A 380 -3.83 -2.85 -14.07
CA LEU A 380 -3.03 -3.97 -14.59
C LEU A 380 -3.43 -4.33 -16.02
N ASP A 381 -4.60 -3.89 -16.45
CA ASP A 381 -5.13 -4.06 -17.80
C ASP A 381 -4.65 -2.97 -18.78
N GLU A 382 -4.07 -1.86 -18.31
CA GLU A 382 -3.61 -0.75 -19.16
C GLU A 382 -2.65 -1.21 -20.27
N LEU A 383 -1.69 -2.09 -19.95
CA LEU A 383 -0.77 -2.63 -20.96
C LEU A 383 -1.49 -3.55 -21.95
N ARG A 384 -2.39 -4.40 -21.48
CA ARG A 384 -3.20 -5.26 -22.34
C ARG A 384 -4.02 -4.43 -23.32
N GLN A 385 -4.61 -3.33 -22.86
CA GLN A 385 -5.35 -2.40 -23.73
C GLN A 385 -4.46 -1.68 -24.73
N THR A 386 -3.23 -1.33 -24.33
CA THR A 386 -2.28 -0.58 -25.18
C THR A 386 -1.59 -1.46 -26.23
N ILE A 387 -1.34 -2.73 -25.91
CA ILE A 387 -0.54 -3.67 -26.72
C ILE A 387 -1.42 -4.52 -27.66
N ARG A 388 -2.75 -4.53 -27.51
CA ARG A 388 -3.67 -5.24 -28.41
C ARG A 388 -3.32 -4.96 -29.89
N ARG A 389 -3.19 -6.05 -30.66
CA ARG A 389 -2.67 -6.06 -32.02
C ARG A 389 -3.50 -5.12 -32.92
N PRO A 390 -2.86 -4.35 -33.82
CA PRO A 390 -3.56 -3.53 -34.82
C PRO A 390 -4.57 -4.33 -35.65
N GLU A 391 -4.35 -5.64 -35.83
CA GLU A 391 -5.16 -6.54 -36.65
C GLU A 391 -6.61 -6.72 -36.15
N GLU A 392 -6.91 -6.47 -34.87
CA GLU A 392 -8.28 -6.56 -34.33
C GLU A 392 -9.06 -5.24 -34.47
N ARG A 393 -8.42 -4.13 -34.85
CA ARG A 393 -9.10 -2.84 -35.05
C ARG A 393 -9.70 -2.68 -36.46
N SER A 394 -9.34 -3.51 -37.43
CA SER A 394 -9.79 -3.38 -38.83
C SER A 394 -11.15 -4.00 -39.14
N ASP A 395 -11.71 -4.87 -38.29
CA ASP A 395 -12.93 -5.62 -38.62
C ASP A 395 -14.24 -4.98 -38.11
N ALA A 396 -14.18 -3.89 -37.34
CA ALA A 396 -15.37 -3.24 -36.80
C ALA A 396 -15.95 -2.11 -37.69
N GLY A 397 -15.37 -1.84 -38.87
CA GLY A 397 -15.66 -0.62 -39.63
C GLY A 397 -16.13 -0.76 -41.08
N SER A 398 -16.14 -1.94 -41.70
CA SER A 398 -16.40 -2.05 -43.15
C SER A 398 -17.33 -3.20 -43.52
N ARG A 399 -18.60 -3.11 -43.10
CA ARG A 399 -19.70 -3.84 -43.75
C ARG A 399 -20.99 -3.01 -43.70
N HIS A 400 -21.05 -1.92 -44.46
CA HIS A 400 -22.30 -1.40 -45.03
C HIS A 400 -21.99 -0.35 -46.10
N ALA A 401 -21.69 -0.81 -47.31
CA ALA A 401 -21.95 -0.04 -48.52
C ALA A 401 -22.16 -0.98 -49.70
N ASN A 402 -23.33 -0.85 -50.33
CA ASN A 402 -23.64 -1.20 -51.72
C ASN A 402 -23.59 -2.66 -52.17
N VAL A 403 -24.77 -3.30 -52.20
CA VAL A 403 -25.24 -3.96 -53.43
C VAL A 403 -26.69 -3.55 -53.67
N GLY A 404 -26.87 -2.45 -54.40
CA GLY A 404 -28.08 -2.15 -55.14
C GLY A 404 -27.73 -2.22 -56.63
N GLY A 405 -28.36 -3.12 -57.38
CA GLY A 405 -28.16 -3.29 -58.81
C GLY A 405 -29.10 -4.36 -59.36
N ALA A 406 -30.17 -3.89 -59.98
CA ALA A 406 -31.32 -4.65 -60.46
C ALA A 406 -31.11 -5.37 -61.81
N SER A 407 -32.12 -6.20 -62.15
CA SER A 407 -32.70 -6.41 -63.49
C SER A 407 -32.17 -7.57 -64.36
N CYS A 408 -33.03 -8.57 -64.67
CA CYS A 408 -33.78 -8.72 -65.94
C CYS A 408 -34.28 -10.17 -66.20
N HIS A 409 -35.58 -10.26 -66.51
CA HIS A 409 -36.36 -11.16 -67.38
C HIS A 409 -35.94 -12.60 -67.79
N ALA A 410 -36.93 -13.49 -67.61
CA ALA A 410 -37.53 -14.46 -68.55
C ALA A 410 -36.64 -15.28 -69.50
N VAL A 411 -36.68 -16.61 -69.38
CA VAL A 411 -37.48 -17.55 -70.18
C VAL A 411 -37.84 -18.75 -69.30
#